data_AF-A0A5B9Y689-F1
#
_entry.id   AF-A0A5B9Y689-F1
#
_cell.length_a   1.000
_cell.length_b   1.000
_cell.length_c   1.000
_cell.angle_alpha   90.00
_cell.angle_beta   90.00
_cell.angle_gamma   90.00
#
_symmetry.space_group_name_H-M   'P 1'
#
loop_
_entity.id
_entity.type
_entity.pdbx_description
1 polymer ?
#
loop_
_entity_poly.entity_id
_entity_poly.type
_entity_poly.pdbx_seq_one_letter_code
_entity_poly.pdbx_strand_id
1 'polypeptide(L)'
;MKSLIKFNYSRIFFSKIFWISFASLFLFSVVMWSVWSNLKYDSYYKHAIYYQWTTFVLWLLFICAFTIWTTSNFILTDIDNGIFSLEIRKGLDHKTIVWVKILISKTISWSAICLGMLLFFVIVKISAPLNNDYFLKGYIPGYTALIAADIFFTGICVLVGSFLKMKVMLSVSAFLATLLSLSPAFAILHVEFLLNSEISVEYKNINSLKIQSLAKENPKGIVNFMFSELAKLKEETIFDLKEKPNSSTDLKGDEAFKKIEEYFKEAHYEVWGVIYYYINFGYVLDLEFLFNENEKISKNTEFKLSDSFKSSDLYKFYELSNLKNAKGNFKDTLFNGYSKKNLSGKNQLNDYIKFLTSKDTITSLETTLGLENIKDEIIEIKEIIKHEIAFFEVSLKDGTEEGGRKNIINFNDNFSQSIGYEHISYWWLHSWIVNLLDYQEELSIRDGNQMFMMFLTYFIGKAAKLNPDRENVDYSNSVYQIIQNDPFSLRKVYLVNPFMSLVFMSLYTVRSNDVGLNNVLMKNLNSWLILQDIKLIQNPKWINQQRELIEPYSPLEDVPTIDYEESNVVLRSGVYYISYLFFGLTFLLIGHFIYIRKVKP
;
A
#
# COMPACT_ATOMS: atom_id res chain seq x y z
N MET A 1 12.80 -49.23 -15.21
CA MET A 1 12.68 -47.81 -14.78
C MET A 1 11.68 -47.01 -15.63
N LYS A 2 11.83 -46.89 -16.96
CA LYS A 2 10.91 -46.09 -17.81
C LYS A 2 9.43 -46.46 -17.66
N SER A 3 9.11 -47.75 -17.57
CA SER A 3 7.75 -48.24 -17.35
C SER A 3 7.15 -47.83 -16.00
N LEU A 4 7.94 -47.86 -14.91
CA LEU A 4 7.56 -47.38 -13.59
C LEU A 4 7.20 -45.89 -13.62
N ILE A 5 8.04 -45.09 -14.28
CA ILE A 5 7.86 -43.65 -14.42
C ILE A 5 6.56 -43.36 -15.19
N LYS A 6 6.39 -43.96 -16.36
CA LYS A 6 5.18 -43.79 -17.19
C LYS A 6 3.91 -44.19 -16.44
N PHE A 7 3.93 -45.32 -15.74
CA PHE A 7 2.80 -45.81 -14.97
C PHE A 7 2.40 -44.83 -13.85
N ASN A 8 3.36 -44.36 -13.05
CA ASN A 8 3.07 -43.46 -11.93
C ASN A 8 2.63 -42.07 -12.40
N TYR A 9 3.24 -41.51 -13.46
CA TYR A 9 2.73 -40.28 -14.07
C TYR A 9 1.29 -40.47 -14.53
N SER A 10 1.00 -41.55 -15.26
CA SER A 10 -0.35 -41.82 -15.78
C SER A 10 -1.36 -41.98 -14.64
N ARG A 11 -1.01 -42.71 -13.58
CA ARG A 11 -1.90 -42.97 -12.44
C ARG A 11 -2.26 -41.69 -11.70
N ILE A 12 -1.30 -40.78 -11.53
CA ILE A 12 -1.51 -39.53 -10.79
C ILE A 12 -2.20 -38.50 -11.67
N PHE A 13 -1.64 -38.24 -12.86
CA PHE A 13 -2.06 -37.17 -13.74
C PHE A 13 -3.43 -37.42 -14.36
N PHE A 14 -3.79 -38.67 -14.68
CA PHE A 14 -5.14 -38.99 -15.19
C PHE A 14 -6.13 -39.36 -14.07
N SER A 15 -5.76 -39.16 -12.81
CA SER A 15 -6.69 -39.36 -11.70
C SER A 15 -7.81 -38.31 -11.75
N LYS A 16 -9.06 -38.78 -11.70
CA LYS A 16 -10.24 -37.89 -11.58
C LYS A 16 -10.14 -37.02 -10.32
N ILE A 17 -9.61 -37.57 -9.22
CA ILE A 17 -9.47 -36.87 -7.95
C ILE A 17 -8.54 -35.65 -8.11
N PHE A 18 -7.43 -35.81 -8.84
CA PHE A 18 -6.49 -34.72 -9.09
C PHE A 18 -7.15 -33.58 -9.88
N TRP A 19 -7.75 -33.88 -11.03
CA TRP A 19 -8.35 -32.86 -11.88
C TRP A 19 -9.57 -32.19 -11.26
N ILE A 20 -10.45 -32.95 -10.57
CA ILE A 20 -11.61 -32.39 -9.89
C ILE A 20 -11.16 -31.43 -8.78
N SER A 21 -10.16 -31.81 -7.98
CA SER A 21 -9.65 -30.98 -6.88
C SER A 21 -8.91 -29.73 -7.39
N PHE A 22 -8.11 -29.89 -8.45
CA PHE A 22 -7.42 -28.77 -9.07
C PHE A 22 -8.39 -27.78 -9.72
N ALA A 23 -9.36 -28.28 -10.49
CA ALA A 23 -10.37 -27.45 -11.16
C ALA A 23 -11.29 -26.75 -10.17
N SER A 24 -11.72 -27.42 -9.09
CA SER A 24 -12.57 -26.80 -8.06
C SER A 24 -11.85 -25.69 -7.32
N LEU A 25 -10.57 -25.90 -6.97
CA LEU A 25 -9.75 -24.91 -6.30
C LEU A 25 -9.46 -23.71 -7.21
N PHE A 26 -9.19 -23.96 -8.49
CA PHE A 26 -9.01 -22.91 -9.48
C PHE A 26 -10.29 -22.08 -9.65
N LEU A 27 -11.44 -22.74 -9.85
CA LEU A 27 -12.73 -22.07 -9.98
C LEU A 27 -13.04 -21.23 -8.74
N PHE A 28 -12.79 -21.78 -7.55
CA PHE A 28 -12.98 -21.04 -6.30
C PHE A 28 -12.07 -19.81 -6.23
N SER A 29 -10.79 -19.94 -6.60
CA SER A 29 -9.84 -18.82 -6.63
C SER A 29 -10.31 -17.70 -7.56
N VAL A 30 -10.86 -18.06 -8.72
CA VAL A 30 -11.43 -17.11 -9.70
C VAL A 30 -12.72 -16.46 -9.19
N VAL A 31 -13.64 -17.24 -8.60
CA VAL A 31 -14.88 -16.71 -8.02
C VAL A 31 -14.56 -15.73 -6.90
N MET A 32 -13.67 -16.12 -6.00
CA MET A 32 -13.24 -15.25 -4.91
C MET A 32 -12.51 -14.01 -5.43
N TRP A 33 -11.73 -14.11 -6.53
CA TRP A 33 -11.09 -12.95 -7.17
C TRP A 33 -12.15 -12.00 -7.71
N SER A 34 -13.16 -12.55 -8.38
CA SER A 34 -14.29 -11.78 -8.93
C SER A 34 -15.06 -11.09 -7.82
N VAL A 35 -15.41 -11.80 -6.73
CA VAL A 35 -16.06 -11.21 -5.56
C VAL A 35 -15.22 -10.07 -5.00
N TRP A 36 -13.91 -10.30 -4.79
CA TRP A 36 -13.00 -9.28 -4.28
C TRP A 36 -12.92 -8.04 -5.20
N SER A 37 -12.80 -8.24 -6.51
CA SER A 37 -12.74 -7.14 -7.48
C SER A 37 -14.00 -6.28 -7.53
N ASN A 38 -15.13 -6.80 -6.99
CA ASN A 38 -16.43 -6.12 -6.93
C ASN A 38 -16.76 -5.56 -5.54
N LEU A 39 -15.94 -5.78 -4.52
CA LEU A 39 -16.15 -5.16 -3.20
C LEU A 39 -15.79 -3.66 -3.24
N LYS A 40 -16.56 -2.84 -2.51
CA LYS A 40 -16.31 -1.40 -2.39
C LYS A 40 -14.96 -1.14 -1.71
N TYR A 41 -14.26 -0.09 -2.14
CA TYR A 41 -12.83 0.09 -1.84
C TYR A 41 -12.48 0.45 -0.39
N ASP A 42 -13.39 0.99 0.43
CA ASP A 42 -13.13 1.26 1.87
C ASP A 42 -12.77 0.01 2.67
N SER A 43 -13.08 -1.17 2.14
CA SER A 43 -12.72 -2.45 2.71
C SER A 43 -11.69 -3.21 1.86
N TYR A 44 -11.05 -2.57 0.88
CA TYR A 44 -10.14 -3.19 -0.09
C TYR A 44 -8.91 -3.79 0.58
N TYR A 45 -8.25 -3.08 1.49
CA TYR A 45 -7.09 -3.60 2.22
C TYR A 45 -7.49 -4.74 3.14
N LYS A 46 -8.52 -4.51 3.97
CA LYS A 46 -9.05 -5.53 4.89
C LYS A 46 -9.51 -6.79 4.16
N HIS A 47 -10.10 -6.68 2.97
CA HIS A 47 -10.60 -7.83 2.20
C HIS A 47 -9.58 -8.45 1.23
N ALA A 48 -8.60 -7.69 0.72
CA ALA A 48 -7.50 -8.24 -0.08
C ALA A 48 -6.69 -9.25 0.74
N ILE A 49 -6.50 -8.94 2.02
CA ILE A 49 -5.94 -9.81 3.05
C ILE A 49 -6.72 -11.12 3.10
N TYR A 50 -8.01 -11.09 3.42
CA TYR A 50 -8.82 -12.30 3.54
C TYR A 50 -8.88 -13.10 2.24
N TYR A 51 -8.96 -12.44 1.10
CA TYR A 51 -8.98 -13.09 -0.21
C TYR A 51 -7.69 -13.87 -0.50
N GLN A 52 -6.54 -13.19 -0.38
CA GLN A 52 -5.25 -13.81 -0.64
C GLN A 52 -4.97 -14.93 0.36
N TRP A 53 -5.30 -14.71 1.64
CA TRP A 53 -5.14 -15.75 2.67
C TRP A 53 -6.00 -16.96 2.42
N THR A 54 -7.28 -16.76 2.11
CA THR A 54 -8.19 -17.87 1.82
C THR A 54 -7.69 -18.67 0.63
N THR A 55 -7.27 -17.99 -0.44
CA THR A 55 -6.73 -18.63 -1.64
C THR A 55 -5.44 -19.40 -1.33
N PHE A 56 -4.50 -18.80 -0.60
CA PHE A 56 -3.24 -19.42 -0.20
C PHE A 56 -3.46 -20.64 0.70
N VAL A 57 -4.36 -20.54 1.69
CA VAL A 57 -4.73 -21.63 2.60
C VAL A 57 -5.36 -22.80 1.83
N LEU A 58 -6.22 -22.53 0.86
CA LEU A 58 -6.79 -23.58 0.02
C LEU A 58 -5.74 -24.30 -0.82
N TRP A 59 -4.81 -23.55 -1.42
CA TRP A 59 -3.67 -24.13 -2.13
C TRP A 59 -2.82 -25.01 -1.23
N LEU A 60 -2.56 -24.57 0.00
CA LEU A 60 -1.85 -25.35 1.01
C LEU A 60 -2.61 -26.64 1.37
N LEU A 61 -3.92 -26.56 1.62
CA LEU A 61 -4.76 -27.73 1.90
C LEU A 61 -4.78 -28.71 0.72
N PHE A 62 -4.85 -28.22 -0.50
CA PHE A 62 -4.77 -29.05 -1.72
C PHE A 62 -3.44 -29.78 -1.80
N ILE A 63 -2.31 -29.09 -1.59
CA ILE A 63 -0.98 -29.70 -1.60
C ILE A 63 -0.85 -30.75 -0.49
N CYS A 64 -1.32 -30.43 0.72
CA CYS A 64 -1.33 -31.39 1.82
C CYS A 64 -2.18 -32.62 1.49
N ALA A 65 -3.40 -32.45 0.99
CA ALA A 65 -4.27 -33.56 0.60
C ALA A 65 -3.68 -34.41 -0.53
N PHE A 66 -3.09 -33.76 -1.55
CA PHE A 66 -2.42 -34.43 -2.65
C PHE A 66 -1.20 -35.23 -2.17
N THR A 67 -0.41 -34.66 -1.26
CA THR A 67 0.75 -35.34 -0.67
C THR A 67 0.35 -36.51 0.22
N ILE A 68 -0.73 -36.37 1.01
CA ILE A 68 -1.30 -37.50 1.77
C ILE A 68 -1.74 -38.62 0.82
N TRP A 69 -2.51 -38.28 -0.21
CA TRP A 69 -3.04 -39.25 -1.17
C TRP A 69 -1.93 -39.96 -1.96
N THR A 70 -0.95 -39.23 -2.48
CA THR A 70 0.15 -39.85 -3.24
C THR A 70 1.05 -40.70 -2.34
N THR A 71 1.43 -40.19 -1.17
CA THR A 71 2.31 -40.90 -0.24
C THR A 71 1.64 -42.15 0.32
N SER A 72 0.35 -42.10 0.68
CA SER A 72 -0.37 -43.27 1.20
C SER A 72 -0.50 -44.35 0.13
N ASN A 73 -0.74 -43.97 -1.12
CA ASN A 73 -0.75 -44.90 -2.24
C ASN A 73 0.60 -45.61 -2.39
N PHE A 74 1.70 -44.86 -2.41
CA PHE A 74 3.03 -45.43 -2.68
C PHE A 74 3.57 -46.29 -1.55
N ILE A 75 3.34 -45.88 -0.30
CA ILE A 75 3.94 -46.50 0.88
C ILE A 75 3.06 -47.61 1.46
N LEU A 76 1.73 -47.47 1.39
CA LEU A 76 0.81 -48.40 2.05
C LEU A 76 0.04 -49.21 1.03
N THR A 77 -0.75 -48.55 0.19
CA THR A 77 -1.67 -49.23 -0.74
C THR A 77 -0.95 -50.09 -1.77
N ASP A 78 0.21 -49.66 -2.26
CA ASP A 78 1.01 -50.44 -3.22
C ASP A 78 1.63 -51.69 -2.57
N ILE A 79 1.84 -51.70 -1.24
CA ILE A 79 2.25 -52.89 -0.51
C ILE A 79 1.06 -53.82 -0.33
N ASP A 80 -0.05 -53.29 0.19
CA ASP A 80 -1.27 -54.06 0.47
C ASP A 80 -1.81 -54.74 -0.80
N ASN A 81 -1.72 -54.05 -1.95
CA ASN A 81 -2.16 -54.58 -3.25
C ASN A 81 -1.07 -55.39 -3.99
N GLY A 82 0.12 -55.57 -3.41
CA GLY A 82 1.22 -56.35 -4.00
C GLY A 82 1.91 -55.71 -5.21
N ILE A 83 1.59 -54.46 -5.55
CA ILE A 83 2.22 -53.70 -6.65
C ILE A 83 3.72 -53.55 -6.39
N PHE A 84 4.11 -53.24 -5.15
CA PHE A 84 5.52 -53.09 -4.75
C PHE A 84 6.32 -54.38 -4.96
N SER A 85 5.76 -55.53 -4.57
CA SER A 85 6.38 -56.84 -4.77
C SER A 85 6.54 -57.19 -6.26
N LEU A 86 5.56 -56.83 -7.09
CA LEU A 86 5.66 -57.01 -8.55
C LEU A 86 6.73 -56.13 -9.17
N GLU A 87 6.91 -54.91 -8.69
CA GLU A 87 7.97 -53.99 -9.13
C GLU A 87 9.36 -54.55 -8.81
N ILE A 88 9.56 -55.10 -7.61
CA ILE A 88 10.81 -55.76 -7.21
C ILE A 88 11.09 -57.00 -8.07
N ARG A 89 10.09 -57.86 -8.29
CA ARG A 89 10.22 -59.05 -9.16
C ARG A 89 10.59 -58.70 -10.61
N LYS A 90 10.22 -57.51 -11.07
CA LYS A 90 10.63 -56.97 -12.38
C LYS A 90 12.06 -56.40 -12.39
N GLY A 91 12.83 -56.62 -11.33
CA GLY A 91 14.24 -56.23 -11.21
C GLY A 91 14.46 -54.77 -10.80
N LEU A 92 13.45 -54.08 -10.25
CA LEU A 92 13.62 -52.73 -9.72
C LEU A 92 14.18 -52.78 -8.30
N ASP A 93 15.17 -51.94 -7.99
CA ASP A 93 15.72 -51.88 -6.64
C ASP A 93 14.72 -51.27 -5.66
N HIS A 94 14.32 -52.05 -4.65
CA HIS A 94 13.40 -51.68 -3.57
C HIS A 94 13.76 -50.35 -2.87
N LYS A 95 15.04 -49.97 -2.82
CA LYS A 95 15.47 -48.69 -2.23
C LYS A 95 15.16 -47.49 -3.12
N THR A 96 15.17 -47.68 -4.43
CA THR A 96 14.99 -46.57 -5.39
C THR A 96 13.53 -46.30 -5.76
N ILE A 97 12.65 -47.30 -5.65
CA ILE A 97 11.24 -47.20 -6.08
C ILE A 97 10.52 -46.03 -5.39
N VAL A 98 10.69 -45.90 -4.07
CA VAL A 98 10.04 -44.83 -3.28
C VAL A 98 10.49 -43.45 -3.71
N TRP A 99 11.80 -43.25 -3.91
CA TRP A 99 12.36 -41.98 -4.38
C TRP A 99 11.81 -41.59 -5.74
N VAL A 100 11.74 -42.55 -6.68
CA VAL A 100 11.20 -42.30 -8.02
C VAL A 100 9.73 -41.89 -7.94
N LYS A 101 8.91 -42.59 -7.13
CA LYS A 101 7.49 -42.25 -6.96
C LYS A 101 7.29 -40.87 -6.31
N ILE A 102 8.09 -40.53 -5.30
CA ILE A 102 8.08 -39.20 -4.66
C ILE A 102 8.45 -38.11 -5.67
N LEU A 103 9.54 -38.27 -6.43
CA LEU A 103 9.96 -37.29 -7.43
C LEU A 103 8.89 -37.05 -8.50
N ILE A 104 8.20 -38.09 -8.95
CA ILE A 104 7.08 -37.96 -9.90
C ILE A 104 5.94 -37.16 -9.28
N SER A 105 5.54 -37.48 -8.04
CA SER A 105 4.53 -36.72 -7.30
C SER A 105 4.91 -35.25 -7.15
N LYS A 106 6.18 -34.95 -6.79
CA LYS A 106 6.68 -33.58 -6.67
C LYS A 106 6.71 -32.82 -8.00
N THR A 107 7.10 -33.50 -9.08
CA THR A 107 7.08 -32.88 -10.41
C THR A 107 5.66 -32.44 -10.79
N ILE A 108 4.65 -33.26 -10.46
CA ILE A 108 3.25 -32.95 -10.72
C ILE A 108 2.74 -31.83 -9.79
N SER A 109 3.01 -31.89 -8.48
CA SER A 109 2.57 -30.85 -7.54
C SER A 109 3.22 -29.50 -7.84
N TRP A 110 4.53 -29.46 -8.12
CA TRP A 110 5.24 -28.22 -8.42
C TRP A 110 4.82 -27.64 -9.77
N SER A 111 4.52 -28.49 -10.76
CA SER A 111 3.93 -28.02 -12.02
C SER A 111 2.55 -27.39 -11.80
N ALA A 112 1.73 -27.97 -10.91
CA ALA A 112 0.43 -27.40 -10.54
C ALA A 112 0.57 -26.05 -9.82
N ILE A 113 1.54 -25.91 -8.90
CA ILE A 113 1.87 -24.63 -8.24
C ILE A 113 2.32 -23.58 -9.27
N CYS A 114 3.24 -23.95 -10.17
CA CYS A 114 3.73 -23.04 -11.21
C CYS A 114 2.61 -22.59 -12.16
N LEU A 115 1.70 -23.50 -12.52
CA LEU A 115 0.52 -23.17 -13.31
C LEU A 115 -0.41 -22.22 -12.54
N GLY A 116 -0.62 -22.44 -11.25
CA GLY A 116 -1.37 -21.53 -10.38
C GLY A 116 -0.76 -20.13 -10.34
N MET A 117 0.57 -20.02 -10.21
CA MET A 117 1.31 -18.76 -10.28
C MET A 117 1.12 -18.05 -11.62
N LEU A 118 1.25 -18.78 -12.73
CA LEU A 118 1.09 -18.23 -14.08
C LEU A 118 -0.33 -17.70 -14.29
N LEU A 119 -1.35 -18.46 -13.86
CA LEU A 119 -2.74 -18.05 -13.96
C LEU A 119 -3.01 -16.80 -13.11
N PHE A 120 -2.46 -16.76 -11.89
CA PHE A 120 -2.59 -15.58 -11.03
C PHE A 120 -1.92 -14.34 -11.65
N PHE A 121 -0.73 -14.51 -12.23
CA PHE A 121 -0.06 -13.45 -12.99
C PHE A 121 -0.91 -12.94 -14.15
N VAL A 122 -1.51 -13.82 -14.94
CA VAL A 122 -2.42 -13.44 -16.05
C VAL A 122 -3.63 -12.66 -15.51
N ILE A 123 -4.25 -13.12 -14.42
CA ILE A 123 -5.38 -12.44 -13.78
C ILE A 123 -5.00 -11.03 -13.31
N VAL A 124 -3.86 -10.87 -12.63
CA VAL A 124 -3.34 -9.58 -12.18
C VAL A 124 -3.04 -8.66 -13.37
N LYS A 125 -2.49 -9.19 -14.47
CA LYS A 125 -2.22 -8.38 -15.67
C LYS A 125 -3.49 -7.92 -16.40
N ILE A 126 -4.51 -8.77 -16.47
CA ILE A 126 -5.80 -8.43 -17.11
C ILE A 126 -6.58 -7.43 -16.26
N SER A 127 -6.70 -7.69 -14.96
CA SER A 127 -7.41 -6.81 -14.02
C SER A 127 -6.68 -5.49 -13.80
N ALA A 128 -5.34 -5.52 -13.79
CA ALA A 128 -4.45 -4.40 -13.51
C ALA A 128 -4.90 -3.61 -12.26
N PRO A 129 -4.78 -4.21 -11.05
CA PRO A 129 -5.12 -3.54 -9.81
C PRO A 129 -4.20 -2.34 -9.58
N LEU A 130 -4.66 -1.36 -8.79
CA LEU A 130 -3.92 -0.11 -8.53
C LEU A 130 -2.51 -0.36 -7.98
N ASN A 131 -2.40 -1.29 -7.03
CA ASN A 131 -1.14 -1.68 -6.42
C ASN A 131 -0.54 -2.94 -7.07
N ASN A 132 -0.38 -2.91 -8.40
CA ASN A 132 0.15 -4.04 -9.18
C ASN A 132 1.48 -4.58 -8.63
N ASP A 133 2.35 -3.68 -8.14
CA ASP A 133 3.64 -4.05 -7.56
C ASP A 133 3.52 -4.95 -6.33
N TYR A 134 2.44 -4.85 -5.55
CA TYR A 134 2.23 -5.69 -4.36
C TYR A 134 1.98 -7.15 -4.76
N PHE A 135 1.25 -7.33 -5.87
CA PHE A 135 0.97 -8.65 -6.44
C PHE A 135 2.21 -9.23 -7.11
N LEU A 136 2.90 -8.43 -7.92
CA LEU A 136 4.04 -8.89 -8.73
C LEU A 136 5.29 -9.14 -7.89
N LYS A 137 5.56 -8.32 -6.86
CA LYS A 137 6.77 -8.41 -6.04
C LYS A 137 6.53 -9.12 -4.70
N GLY A 138 5.30 -9.15 -4.19
CA GLY A 138 4.94 -9.87 -2.96
C GLY A 138 4.22 -11.19 -3.23
N TYR A 139 2.93 -11.11 -3.56
CA TYR A 139 2.02 -12.26 -3.53
C TYR A 139 2.32 -13.37 -4.53
N ILE A 140 2.61 -13.05 -5.80
CA ILE A 140 2.89 -14.06 -6.84
C ILE A 140 4.18 -14.84 -6.50
N PRO A 141 5.33 -14.18 -6.24
CA PRO A 141 6.53 -14.87 -5.76
C PRO A 141 6.28 -15.66 -4.47
N GLY A 142 5.35 -15.20 -3.64
CA GLY A 142 4.87 -15.86 -2.43
C GLY A 142 4.45 -17.32 -2.58
N TYR A 143 3.91 -17.71 -3.73
CA TYR A 143 3.48 -19.10 -3.99
C TYR A 143 4.65 -20.08 -3.96
N THR A 144 5.90 -19.63 -4.11
CA THR A 144 7.08 -20.50 -3.93
C THR A 144 7.19 -21.06 -2.50
N ALA A 145 6.56 -20.42 -1.51
CA ALA A 145 6.47 -20.93 -0.14
C ALA A 145 5.75 -22.29 -0.11
N LEU A 146 4.81 -22.52 -1.03
CA LEU A 146 4.09 -23.78 -1.17
C LEU A 146 5.01 -24.93 -1.60
N ILE A 147 6.08 -24.67 -2.35
CA ILE A 147 7.07 -25.69 -2.74
C ILE A 147 7.85 -26.15 -1.50
N ALA A 148 8.32 -25.21 -0.67
CA ALA A 148 9.01 -25.54 0.57
C ALA A 148 8.09 -26.27 1.56
N ALA A 149 6.84 -25.82 1.67
CA ALA A 149 5.80 -26.50 2.46
C ALA A 149 5.53 -27.92 1.98
N ASP A 150 5.46 -28.13 0.66
CA ASP A 150 5.25 -29.44 0.05
C ASP A 150 6.37 -30.42 0.40
N ILE A 151 7.63 -29.98 0.36
CA ILE A 151 8.79 -30.80 0.76
C ILE A 151 8.74 -31.15 2.25
N PHE A 152 8.51 -30.15 3.10
CA PHE A 152 8.39 -30.34 4.54
C PHE A 152 7.29 -31.35 4.89
N PHE A 153 6.11 -31.17 4.32
CA PHE A 153 4.96 -32.01 4.59
C PHE A 153 5.12 -33.42 4.00
N THR A 154 5.79 -33.57 2.85
CA THR A 154 6.15 -34.89 2.31
C THR A 154 7.07 -35.65 3.25
N GLY A 155 8.08 -34.99 3.82
CA GLY A 155 8.96 -35.59 4.83
C GLY A 155 8.18 -36.16 6.01
N ILE A 156 7.21 -35.39 6.52
CA ILE A 156 6.30 -35.82 7.59
C ILE A 156 5.46 -37.03 7.15
N CYS A 157 4.78 -36.96 6.00
CA CYS A 157 3.93 -38.04 5.52
C CYS A 157 4.71 -39.34 5.30
N VAL A 158 5.95 -39.26 4.77
CA VAL A 158 6.81 -40.43 4.59
C VAL A 158 7.29 -40.97 5.93
N LEU A 159 7.66 -40.12 6.88
CA LEU A 159 8.05 -40.53 8.22
C LEU A 159 6.92 -41.29 8.93
N VAL A 160 5.71 -40.72 8.96
CA VAL A 160 4.57 -41.38 9.62
C VAL A 160 4.11 -42.61 8.82
N GLY A 161 4.08 -42.52 7.49
CA GLY A 161 3.71 -43.62 6.60
C GLY A 161 4.66 -44.82 6.70
N SER A 162 5.94 -44.59 7.00
CA SER A 162 6.95 -45.65 7.18
C SER A 162 6.59 -46.66 8.27
N PHE A 163 5.68 -46.32 9.19
CA PHE A 163 5.21 -47.25 10.21
C PHE A 163 4.20 -48.28 9.71
N LEU A 164 3.76 -48.18 8.45
CA LEU A 164 2.82 -49.08 7.79
C LEU A 164 1.42 -49.11 8.43
N LYS A 165 0.96 -47.97 8.96
CA LYS A 165 -0.37 -47.81 9.59
C LYS A 165 -1.18 -46.71 8.91
N MET A 166 -2.08 -47.08 8.01
CA MET A 166 -2.91 -46.14 7.23
C MET A 166 -3.69 -45.15 8.12
N LYS A 167 -4.41 -45.64 9.14
CA LYS A 167 -5.20 -44.78 10.04
C LYS A 167 -4.33 -43.73 10.73
N VAL A 168 -3.17 -44.13 11.24
CA VAL A 168 -2.23 -43.22 11.93
C VAL A 168 -1.67 -42.19 10.94
N MET A 169 -1.26 -42.63 9.76
CA MET A 169 -0.76 -41.73 8.72
C MET A 169 -1.80 -40.67 8.34
N LEU A 170 -3.04 -41.08 8.09
CA LEU A 170 -4.12 -40.17 7.74
C LEU A 170 -4.43 -39.20 8.88
N SER A 171 -4.59 -39.69 10.12
CA SER A 171 -4.92 -38.85 11.28
C SER A 171 -3.83 -37.82 11.60
N VAL A 172 -2.56 -38.24 11.67
CA VAL A 172 -1.45 -37.34 12.00
C VAL A 172 -1.21 -36.34 10.88
N SER A 173 -1.23 -36.79 9.62
CA SER A 173 -1.02 -35.88 8.48
C SER A 173 -2.17 -34.88 8.34
N ALA A 174 -3.42 -35.30 8.55
CA ALA A 174 -4.58 -34.40 8.53
C ALA A 174 -4.50 -33.36 9.65
N PHE A 175 -4.14 -33.77 10.88
CA PHE A 175 -3.95 -32.84 12.00
C PHE A 175 -2.87 -31.79 11.68
N LEU A 176 -1.73 -32.21 11.14
CA LEU A 176 -0.64 -31.31 10.76
C LEU A 176 -1.00 -30.42 9.57
N ALA A 177 -1.78 -30.92 8.59
CA ALA A 177 -2.31 -30.11 7.51
C ALA A 177 -3.24 -29.00 8.03
N THR A 178 -4.09 -29.32 9.00
CA THR A 178 -4.94 -28.32 9.67
C THR A 178 -4.10 -27.28 10.41
N LEU A 179 -3.09 -27.69 11.19
CA LEU A 179 -2.19 -26.76 11.87
C LEU A 179 -1.46 -25.83 10.88
N LEU A 180 -0.96 -26.37 9.77
CA LEU A 180 -0.32 -25.57 8.72
C LEU A 180 -1.31 -24.60 8.05
N SER A 181 -2.56 -25.00 7.84
CA SER A 181 -3.60 -24.11 7.31
C SER A 181 -3.98 -22.97 8.24
N LEU A 182 -3.84 -23.16 9.56
CA LEU A 182 -4.05 -22.14 10.58
C LEU A 182 -2.81 -21.30 10.87
N SER A 183 -1.69 -21.56 10.19
CA SER A 183 -0.44 -20.79 10.30
C SER A 183 -0.63 -19.27 10.30
N PRO A 184 -1.45 -18.67 9.41
CA PRO A 184 -1.68 -17.22 9.41
C PRO A 184 -2.29 -16.71 10.70
N ALA A 185 -3.32 -17.39 11.20
CA ALA A 185 -4.00 -16.98 12.44
C ALA A 185 -3.05 -17.04 13.63
N PHE A 186 -2.23 -18.09 13.72
CA PHE A 186 -1.25 -18.21 14.79
C PHE A 186 -0.14 -17.16 14.71
N ALA A 187 0.33 -16.82 13.50
CA ALA A 187 1.33 -15.77 13.33
C ALA A 187 0.79 -14.40 13.78
N ILE A 188 -0.46 -14.07 13.44
CA ILE A 188 -1.11 -12.81 13.86
C ILE A 188 -1.26 -12.77 15.39
N LEU A 189 -1.82 -13.81 16.00
CA LEU A 189 -2.01 -13.88 17.45
C LEU A 189 -0.69 -13.80 18.22
N HIS A 190 0.36 -14.46 17.72
CA HIS A 190 1.68 -14.41 18.34
C HIS A 190 2.26 -13.00 18.35
N VAL A 191 2.12 -12.32 17.22
CA VAL A 191 2.56 -10.95 17.03
C VAL A 191 1.79 -9.98 17.94
N GLU A 192 0.46 -10.10 17.98
CA GLU A 192 -0.39 -9.27 18.84
C GLU A 192 -0.06 -9.45 20.32
N PHE A 193 0.31 -10.67 20.74
CA PHE A 193 0.67 -10.93 22.12
C PHE A 193 2.05 -10.36 22.50
N LEU A 194 2.99 -10.30 21.56
CA LEU A 194 4.35 -9.83 21.81
C LEU A 194 4.51 -8.31 21.72
N LEU A 195 3.73 -7.65 20.87
CA LEU A 195 3.80 -6.21 20.66
C LEU A 195 2.69 -5.51 21.44
N ASN A 196 3.03 -5.09 22.65
CA ASN A 196 2.18 -4.25 23.48
C ASN A 196 2.96 -2.98 23.84
N SER A 197 3.07 -2.05 22.89
CA SER A 197 3.73 -0.76 23.14
C SER A 197 3.39 0.29 22.08
N GLU A 198 3.22 1.52 22.54
CA GLU A 198 3.22 2.75 21.74
C GLU A 198 4.62 2.98 21.17
N ILE A 199 4.94 2.33 20.04
CA ILE A 199 6.22 2.54 19.34
C ILE A 199 6.01 3.53 18.19
N SER A 200 6.87 4.54 18.11
CA SER A 200 6.87 5.48 16.99
C SER A 200 7.47 4.88 15.72
N VAL A 201 7.01 5.37 14.57
CA VAL A 201 7.28 4.77 13.27
C VAL A 201 7.35 5.82 12.19
N GLU A 202 8.48 5.90 11.51
CA GLU A 202 8.78 7.01 10.60
C GLU A 202 8.57 6.67 9.13
N TYR A 203 8.51 5.38 8.74
CA TYR A 203 8.38 5.03 7.31
C TYR A 203 7.15 5.65 6.61
N LYS A 204 6.12 6.07 7.35
CA LYS A 204 4.94 6.78 6.81
C LYS A 204 5.32 8.10 6.14
N ASN A 205 6.49 8.64 6.42
CA ASN A 205 7.00 9.91 5.91
C ASN A 205 7.89 9.73 4.66
N ILE A 206 8.15 8.49 4.22
CA ILE A 206 9.09 8.19 3.13
C ILE A 206 8.73 8.84 1.80
N ASN A 207 7.45 8.93 1.45
CA ASN A 207 7.02 9.53 0.18
C ASN A 207 7.27 11.05 0.16
N SER A 208 7.06 11.73 1.28
CA SER A 208 7.40 13.15 1.45
C SER A 208 8.91 13.38 1.40
N LEU A 209 9.70 12.48 1.99
CA LEU A 209 11.17 12.53 1.93
C LEU A 209 11.73 12.25 0.53
N LYS A 210 11.09 11.36 -0.24
CA LYS A 210 11.40 11.14 -1.67
C LYS A 210 11.12 12.40 -2.50
N ILE A 211 9.99 13.08 -2.25
CA ILE A 211 9.67 14.37 -2.87
C ILE A 211 10.72 15.42 -2.49
N GLN A 212 11.14 15.47 -1.24
CA GLN A 212 12.22 16.35 -0.81
C GLN A 212 13.55 16.04 -1.52
N SER A 213 13.87 14.75 -1.73
CA SER A 213 15.08 14.32 -2.43
C SER A 213 15.04 14.73 -3.91
N LEU A 214 13.89 14.58 -4.57
CA LEU A 214 13.65 15.07 -5.93
C LEU A 214 13.94 16.57 -6.06
N ALA A 215 13.48 17.38 -5.10
CA ALA A 215 13.73 18.82 -5.09
C ALA A 215 15.23 19.17 -5.01
N LYS A 216 16.03 18.35 -4.31
CA LYS A 216 17.48 18.54 -4.17
C LYS A 216 18.24 18.09 -5.42
N GLU A 217 17.82 17.00 -6.03
CA GLU A 217 18.42 16.47 -7.26
C GLU A 217 18.14 17.39 -8.45
N ASN A 218 16.97 18.04 -8.48
CA ASN A 218 16.61 19.01 -9.50
C ASN A 218 16.21 20.38 -8.90
N PRO A 219 17.18 21.27 -8.61
CA PRO A 219 16.90 22.60 -8.06
C PRO A 219 16.05 23.51 -8.96
N LYS A 220 15.95 23.21 -10.26
CA LYS A 220 15.07 23.91 -11.21
C LYS A 220 13.83 23.07 -11.59
N GLY A 221 13.54 22.04 -10.81
CA GLY A 221 12.38 21.18 -10.98
C GLY A 221 11.09 21.77 -10.43
N ILE A 222 9.97 21.13 -10.74
CA ILE A 222 8.64 21.46 -10.25
C ILE A 222 8.59 21.32 -8.73
N VAL A 223 9.23 20.30 -8.15
CA VAL A 223 9.10 20.10 -6.70
C VAL A 223 9.80 21.22 -5.94
N ASN A 224 11.04 21.57 -6.32
CA ASN A 224 11.75 22.68 -5.69
C ASN A 224 11.04 24.02 -5.91
N PHE A 225 10.52 24.25 -7.11
CA PHE A 225 9.65 25.37 -7.42
C PHE A 225 8.46 25.47 -6.46
N MET A 226 7.74 24.36 -6.25
CA MET A 226 6.58 24.36 -5.35
C MET A 226 6.97 24.58 -3.88
N PHE A 227 8.12 24.06 -3.39
CA PHE A 227 8.63 24.40 -2.04
C PHE A 227 8.85 25.90 -1.88
N SER A 228 9.47 26.55 -2.87
CA SER A 228 9.73 27.99 -2.89
C SER A 228 8.42 28.80 -2.94
N GLU A 229 7.59 28.53 -3.94
CA GLU A 229 6.42 29.37 -4.21
C GLU A 229 5.32 29.20 -3.16
N LEU A 230 5.13 28.00 -2.60
CA LEU A 230 4.19 27.81 -1.49
C LEU A 230 4.65 28.49 -0.20
N ALA A 231 5.97 28.61 0.03
CA ALA A 231 6.50 29.31 1.19
C ALA A 231 6.32 30.84 1.11
N LYS A 232 6.33 31.40 -0.11
CA LYS A 232 6.14 32.85 -0.35
C LYS A 232 4.69 33.32 -0.23
N LEU A 233 3.72 32.41 -0.30
CA LEU A 233 2.28 32.73 -0.31
C LEU A 233 1.87 33.76 0.75
N LYS A 234 2.35 33.63 2.00
CA LYS A 234 2.00 34.53 3.11
C LYS A 234 2.46 35.98 2.90
N GLU A 235 3.48 36.18 2.07
CA GLU A 235 4.05 37.49 1.75
C GLU A 235 3.30 38.15 0.58
N GLU A 236 2.44 37.40 -0.12
CA GLU A 236 1.67 37.86 -1.27
C GLU A 236 0.31 38.42 -0.83
N THR A 237 -0.08 39.55 -1.43
CA THR A 237 -1.44 40.07 -1.29
C THR A 237 -2.36 39.29 -2.25
N ILE A 238 -3.12 38.31 -1.75
CA ILE A 238 -3.93 37.44 -2.62
C ILE A 238 -5.18 38.16 -3.17
N PHE A 239 -5.87 38.93 -2.33
CA PHE A 239 -7.12 39.59 -2.70
C PHE A 239 -7.06 41.12 -2.55
N ASP A 240 -7.67 41.80 -3.51
CA ASP A 240 -8.15 43.17 -3.38
C ASP A 240 -9.61 43.12 -2.90
N LEU A 241 -9.84 43.57 -1.67
CA LEU A 241 -11.16 43.54 -1.05
C LEU A 241 -11.93 44.82 -1.36
N LYS A 242 -13.20 44.69 -1.72
CA LYS A 242 -14.11 45.83 -1.94
C LYS A 242 -15.38 45.66 -1.14
N GLU A 243 -15.90 46.77 -0.62
CA GLU A 243 -17.19 46.78 0.04
C GLU A 243 -18.32 46.70 -0.99
N LYS A 244 -19.31 45.83 -0.75
CA LYS A 244 -20.45 45.68 -1.66
C LYS A 244 -21.44 46.85 -1.48
N PRO A 245 -21.89 47.49 -2.59
CA PRO A 245 -22.66 48.73 -2.52
C PRO A 245 -24.08 48.63 -1.91
N ASN A 246 -24.60 47.43 -1.63
CA ASN A 246 -26.00 47.21 -1.22
C ASN A 246 -26.17 46.39 0.07
N SER A 247 -25.10 46.12 0.83
CA SER A 247 -25.16 45.12 1.89
C SER A 247 -25.56 45.63 3.29
N SER A 248 -25.54 46.95 3.52
CA SER A 248 -26.47 47.64 4.44
C SER A 248 -26.16 49.14 4.51
N THR A 249 -27.17 49.99 4.47
CA THR A 249 -27.12 51.37 4.97
C THR A 249 -27.01 51.45 6.51
N ASP A 250 -26.63 50.37 7.19
CA ASP A 250 -26.50 50.25 8.64
C ASP A 250 -25.02 50.13 9.04
N LEU A 251 -24.64 50.81 10.14
CA LEU A 251 -23.31 50.79 10.78
C LEU A 251 -22.68 49.39 10.97
N LYS A 252 -23.49 48.32 10.93
CA LYS A 252 -23.06 46.92 11.10
C LYS A 252 -22.44 46.30 9.83
N GLY A 253 -22.72 46.82 8.64
CA GLY A 253 -22.13 46.36 7.38
C GLY A 253 -20.68 46.81 7.24
N ASP A 254 -20.45 48.11 7.44
CA ASP A 254 -19.12 48.73 7.42
C ASP A 254 -18.18 48.11 8.46
N GLU A 255 -18.69 47.84 9.68
CA GLU A 255 -17.93 47.14 10.73
C GLU A 255 -17.56 45.71 10.32
N ALA A 256 -18.45 45.00 9.64
CA ALA A 256 -18.19 43.64 9.17
C ALA A 256 -17.18 43.61 8.00
N PHE A 257 -17.26 44.55 7.06
CA PHE A 257 -16.26 44.71 6.00
C PHE A 257 -14.88 45.02 6.59
N LYS A 258 -14.78 46.03 7.47
CA LYS A 258 -13.52 46.40 8.13
C LYS A 258 -12.90 45.24 8.90
N LYS A 259 -13.72 44.44 9.59
CA LYS A 259 -13.24 43.26 10.31
C LYS A 259 -12.67 42.18 9.37
N ILE A 260 -13.32 41.94 8.23
CA ILE A 260 -12.78 41.03 7.21
C ILE A 260 -11.48 41.60 6.64
N GLU A 261 -11.45 42.89 6.32
CA GLU A 261 -10.26 43.57 5.81
C GLU A 261 -9.08 43.49 6.80
N GLU A 262 -9.34 43.70 8.09
CA GLU A 262 -8.36 43.55 9.19
C GLU A 262 -7.83 42.12 9.26
N TYR A 263 -8.69 41.10 9.18
CA TYR A 263 -8.25 39.70 9.18
C TYR A 263 -7.29 39.37 8.03
N PHE A 264 -7.48 39.95 6.84
CA PHE A 264 -6.55 39.79 5.73
C PHE A 264 -5.27 40.61 5.92
N LYS A 265 -5.36 41.85 6.41
CA LYS A 265 -4.20 42.73 6.66
C LYS A 265 -3.28 42.20 7.74
N GLU A 266 -3.84 41.64 8.81
CA GLU A 266 -3.09 41.09 9.93
C GLU A 266 -2.66 39.63 9.73
N ALA A 267 -2.95 39.06 8.55
CA ALA A 267 -2.65 37.67 8.22
C ALA A 267 -3.20 36.68 9.29
N HIS A 268 -4.45 36.90 9.72
CA HIS A 268 -5.11 36.05 10.70
C HIS A 268 -5.09 34.57 10.28
N TYR A 269 -4.79 33.69 11.23
CA TYR A 269 -4.62 32.26 10.98
C TYR A 269 -5.87 31.59 10.40
N GLU A 270 -7.06 32.09 10.74
CA GLU A 270 -8.32 31.56 10.23
C GLU A 270 -8.46 31.76 8.72
N VAL A 271 -8.08 32.94 8.23
CA VAL A 271 -8.18 33.31 6.81
C VAL A 271 -7.15 32.53 5.99
N TRP A 272 -5.91 32.51 6.46
CA TRP A 272 -4.84 31.75 5.81
C TRP A 272 -5.12 30.25 5.84
N GLY A 273 -5.73 29.74 6.91
CA GLY A 273 -6.21 28.37 6.97
C GLY A 273 -7.17 28.00 5.84
N VAL A 274 -8.10 28.89 5.49
CA VAL A 274 -9.07 28.69 4.40
C VAL A 274 -8.41 28.84 3.03
N ILE A 275 -7.50 29.79 2.87
CA ILE A 275 -6.69 29.95 1.65
C ILE A 275 -5.88 28.68 1.40
N TYR A 276 -5.14 28.21 2.40
CA TYR A 276 -4.37 26.97 2.31
C TYR A 276 -5.27 25.77 2.05
N TYR A 277 -6.48 25.72 2.63
CA TYR A 277 -7.47 24.69 2.29
C TYR A 277 -7.70 24.64 0.79
N TYR A 278 -8.13 25.72 0.16
CA TYR A 278 -8.41 25.71 -1.27
C TYR A 278 -7.17 25.46 -2.15
N ILE A 279 -6.00 25.99 -1.76
CA ILE A 279 -4.73 25.72 -2.47
C ILE A 279 -4.38 24.23 -2.45
N ASN A 280 -4.52 23.58 -1.28
CA ASN A 280 -4.29 22.15 -1.11
C ASN A 280 -5.29 21.27 -1.86
N PHE A 281 -6.46 21.79 -2.16
CA PHE A 281 -7.42 21.12 -3.02
C PHE A 281 -7.26 21.50 -4.49
N GLY A 282 -6.19 22.20 -4.88
CA GLY A 282 -5.91 22.56 -6.26
C GLY A 282 -6.78 23.69 -6.83
N TYR A 283 -7.50 24.43 -6.00
CA TYR A 283 -8.47 25.47 -6.41
C TYR A 283 -7.86 26.88 -6.45
N VAL A 284 -6.58 27.02 -6.77
CA VAL A 284 -5.88 28.32 -6.78
C VAL A 284 -6.51 29.31 -7.77
N LEU A 285 -6.92 28.82 -8.94
CA LEU A 285 -7.55 29.64 -9.97
C LEU A 285 -9.00 30.02 -9.63
N ASP A 286 -9.63 29.30 -8.70
CA ASP A 286 -11.05 29.42 -8.35
C ASP A 286 -11.26 30.16 -7.02
N LEU A 287 -10.18 30.65 -6.39
CA LEU A 287 -10.23 31.37 -5.11
C LEU A 287 -11.20 32.56 -5.12
N GLU A 288 -11.21 33.35 -6.20
CA GLU A 288 -12.14 34.49 -6.35
C GLU A 288 -13.60 34.04 -6.27
N PHE A 289 -13.94 32.98 -7.01
CA PHE A 289 -15.29 32.42 -7.05
C PHE A 289 -15.67 31.84 -5.68
N LEU A 290 -14.83 30.97 -5.12
CA LEU A 290 -15.09 30.26 -3.86
C LEU A 290 -15.32 31.21 -2.66
N PHE A 291 -14.57 32.31 -2.58
CA PHE A 291 -14.77 33.31 -1.53
C PHE A 291 -16.03 34.15 -1.74
N ASN A 292 -16.38 34.48 -2.98
CA ASN A 292 -17.61 35.23 -3.29
C ASN A 292 -18.90 34.40 -3.16
N GLU A 293 -18.83 33.08 -3.35
CA GLU A 293 -19.97 32.17 -3.14
C GLU A 293 -20.23 31.86 -1.65
N ASN A 294 -19.29 32.16 -0.77
CA ASN A 294 -19.53 32.00 0.66
C ASN A 294 -20.40 33.14 1.21
N GLU A 295 -21.69 32.87 1.39
CA GLU A 295 -22.69 33.83 1.91
C GLU A 295 -22.30 34.52 3.23
N LYS A 296 -21.48 33.88 4.10
CA LYS A 296 -21.11 34.48 5.40
C LYS A 296 -20.07 35.59 5.25
N ILE A 297 -19.10 35.41 4.36
CA ILE A 297 -17.99 36.36 4.17
C ILE A 297 -18.22 37.30 2.98
N SER A 298 -18.95 36.84 1.96
CA SER A 298 -19.23 37.64 0.76
C SER A 298 -20.45 38.55 0.90
N LYS A 299 -21.17 38.47 2.02
CA LYS A 299 -22.37 39.30 2.26
C LYS A 299 -22.08 40.79 2.09
N ASN A 300 -20.98 41.26 2.68
CA ASN A 300 -20.56 42.67 2.65
C ASN A 300 -19.28 42.92 1.86
N THR A 301 -18.57 41.85 1.47
CA THR A 301 -17.25 41.94 0.84
C THR A 301 -17.30 41.29 -0.54
N GLU A 302 -16.78 42.01 -1.53
CA GLU A 302 -16.42 41.48 -2.84
C GLU A 302 -14.93 41.14 -2.83
N PHE A 303 -14.62 39.90 -3.16
CA PHE A 303 -13.25 39.41 -3.27
C PHE A 303 -12.82 39.47 -4.73
N LYS A 304 -11.69 40.13 -5.01
CA LYS A 304 -11.08 40.10 -6.34
C LYS A 304 -9.64 39.66 -6.20
N LEU A 305 -9.18 38.71 -7.02
CA LEU A 305 -7.77 38.34 -7.01
C LEU A 305 -6.91 39.53 -7.45
N SER A 306 -5.89 39.84 -6.65
CA SER A 306 -5.01 40.98 -6.91
C SER A 306 -4.18 40.77 -8.16
N ASP A 307 -3.78 41.88 -8.81
CA ASP A 307 -2.89 41.81 -9.96
C ASP A 307 -1.50 41.27 -9.59
N SER A 308 -1.06 41.51 -8.34
CA SER A 308 0.20 40.98 -7.82
C SER A 308 0.18 39.45 -7.74
N PHE A 309 -0.90 38.87 -7.21
CA PHE A 309 -1.07 37.41 -7.13
C PHE A 309 -1.23 36.78 -8.51
N LYS A 310 -2.00 37.40 -9.41
CA LYS A 310 -2.11 36.93 -10.81
C LYS A 310 -0.76 36.92 -11.53
N SER A 311 0.16 37.79 -11.12
CA SER A 311 1.52 37.85 -11.65
C SER A 311 2.51 36.91 -10.97
N SER A 312 2.13 36.25 -9.87
CA SER A 312 3.01 35.33 -9.16
C SER A 312 3.26 34.07 -9.98
N ASP A 313 4.42 33.46 -9.76
CA ASP A 313 4.79 32.26 -10.50
C ASP A 313 3.93 31.07 -10.10
N LEU A 314 3.45 31.02 -8.86
CA LEU A 314 2.45 30.05 -8.43
C LEU A 314 1.17 30.15 -9.26
N TYR A 315 0.58 31.34 -9.42
CA TYR A 315 -0.64 31.50 -10.20
C TYR A 315 -0.43 31.09 -11.67
N LYS A 316 0.68 31.52 -12.28
CA LYS A 316 1.06 31.14 -13.64
C LYS A 316 1.25 29.63 -13.79
N PHE A 317 1.86 28.96 -12.79
CA PHE A 317 1.99 27.51 -12.79
C PHE A 317 0.63 26.85 -12.88
N TYR A 318 -0.31 27.22 -12.01
CA TYR A 318 -1.66 26.66 -12.03
C TYR A 318 -2.40 26.97 -13.34
N GLU A 319 -2.20 28.15 -13.93
CA GLU A 319 -2.79 28.51 -15.22
C GLU A 319 -2.26 27.64 -16.37
N LEU A 320 -0.94 27.49 -16.47
CA LEU A 320 -0.26 26.69 -17.49
C LEU A 320 -0.50 25.20 -17.32
N SER A 321 -0.60 24.74 -16.08
CA SER A 321 -0.90 23.36 -15.73
C SER A 321 -2.40 23.05 -15.82
N ASN A 322 -3.25 24.00 -16.20
CA ASN A 322 -4.69 23.78 -16.23
C ASN A 322 -5.17 23.10 -17.53
N LEU A 323 -5.69 21.88 -17.44
CA LEU A 323 -6.20 21.13 -18.59
C LEU A 323 -7.49 21.76 -19.18
N LYS A 324 -7.36 22.65 -20.16
CA LYS A 324 -8.50 23.33 -20.81
C LYS A 324 -9.46 22.33 -21.48
N ASN A 325 -10.77 22.55 -21.35
CA ASN A 325 -11.89 21.75 -21.91
C ASN A 325 -12.21 20.40 -21.22
N ALA A 326 -11.65 20.12 -20.05
CA ALA A 326 -12.12 19.01 -19.22
C ALA A 326 -13.48 19.38 -18.60
N LYS A 327 -14.53 18.64 -18.97
CA LYS A 327 -15.77 18.59 -18.18
C LYS A 327 -15.59 17.52 -17.09
N GLY A 328 -15.67 17.94 -15.83
CA GLY A 328 -15.69 17.05 -14.67
C GLY A 328 -17.00 16.33 -14.51
N ASN A 329 -16.97 15.17 -13.85
CA ASN A 329 -18.17 14.52 -13.34
C ASN A 329 -17.84 14.10 -11.90
N PHE A 330 -18.49 14.73 -10.91
CA PHE A 330 -18.23 14.45 -9.51
C PHE A 330 -18.29 12.94 -9.20
N LYS A 331 -19.18 12.21 -9.88
CA LYS A 331 -19.35 10.77 -9.69
C LYS A 331 -18.09 9.96 -10.01
N ASP A 332 -17.24 10.49 -10.87
CA ASP A 332 -15.98 9.92 -11.32
C ASP A 332 -14.76 10.52 -10.59
N THR A 333 -14.96 11.29 -9.51
CA THR A 333 -13.88 11.76 -8.61
C THR A 333 -13.54 10.74 -7.53
N LEU A 334 -12.36 10.89 -6.91
CA LEU A 334 -12.03 10.17 -5.66
C LEU A 334 -12.87 10.61 -4.45
N PHE A 335 -13.46 11.80 -4.48
CA PHE A 335 -14.31 12.32 -3.41
C PHE A 335 -15.68 11.60 -3.36
N ASN A 336 -16.13 11.04 -4.50
CA ASN A 336 -17.33 10.21 -4.57
C ASN A 336 -17.03 8.70 -4.40
N GLY A 337 -15.88 8.38 -3.82
CA GLY A 337 -15.42 7.02 -3.55
C GLY A 337 -14.29 6.57 -4.47
N TYR A 338 -13.48 5.66 -3.96
CA TYR A 338 -12.29 5.15 -4.65
C TYR A 338 -12.64 4.09 -5.70
N SER A 339 -12.15 4.26 -6.93
CA SER A 339 -12.28 3.32 -8.04
C SER A 339 -11.17 3.53 -9.07
N LYS A 340 -10.85 2.49 -9.85
CA LYS A 340 -9.88 2.58 -10.96
C LYS A 340 -10.26 3.64 -12.00
N LYS A 341 -11.57 3.89 -12.17
CA LYS A 341 -12.08 4.93 -13.07
C LYS A 341 -11.66 6.32 -12.61
N ASN A 342 -11.51 6.57 -11.31
CA ASN A 342 -11.07 7.87 -10.76
C ASN A 342 -9.56 8.12 -10.96
N LEU A 343 -8.81 7.16 -11.50
CA LEU A 343 -7.36 7.30 -11.73
C LEU A 343 -6.98 7.20 -13.21
N SER A 344 -7.72 6.38 -13.96
CA SER A 344 -7.44 6.05 -15.37
C SER A 344 -8.58 6.39 -16.33
N GLY A 345 -9.70 6.91 -15.83
CA GLY A 345 -10.80 7.41 -16.64
C GLY A 345 -10.45 8.71 -17.37
N LYS A 346 -11.40 9.21 -18.15
CA LYS A 346 -11.26 10.46 -18.90
C LYS A 346 -11.04 11.63 -17.94
N ASN A 347 -10.06 12.49 -18.24
CA ASN A 347 -9.70 13.68 -17.43
C ASN A 347 -9.17 13.34 -16.01
N GLN A 348 -8.75 12.10 -15.78
CA GLN A 348 -8.18 11.65 -14.51
C GLN A 348 -6.65 11.77 -14.52
N LEU A 349 -5.99 11.40 -13.43
CA LEU A 349 -4.54 11.56 -13.26
C LEU A 349 -3.72 11.08 -14.43
N ASN A 350 -4.01 9.91 -14.99
CA ASN A 350 -3.22 9.41 -16.12
C ASN A 350 -3.34 10.28 -17.37
N ASP A 351 -4.51 10.87 -17.64
CA ASP A 351 -4.68 11.80 -18.75
C ASP A 351 -4.03 13.15 -18.43
N TYR A 352 -4.13 13.60 -17.19
CA TYR A 352 -3.47 14.82 -16.72
C TYR A 352 -1.95 14.72 -16.81
N ILE A 353 -1.34 13.61 -16.39
CA ILE A 353 0.10 13.38 -16.51
C ILE A 353 0.52 13.37 -17.99
N LYS A 354 -0.26 12.77 -18.89
CA LYS A 354 0.03 12.82 -20.33
C LYS A 354 -0.01 14.26 -20.87
N PHE A 355 -0.94 15.07 -20.39
CA PHE A 355 -1.02 16.48 -20.73
C PHE A 355 0.18 17.27 -20.18
N LEU A 356 0.50 17.11 -18.89
CA LEU A 356 1.64 17.78 -18.25
C LEU A 356 2.97 17.42 -18.89
N THR A 357 3.12 16.16 -19.34
CA THR A 357 4.33 15.68 -20.03
C THR A 357 4.31 15.89 -21.54
N SER A 358 3.30 16.58 -22.07
CA SER A 358 3.25 16.94 -23.49
C SER A 358 4.29 18.02 -23.81
N LYS A 359 4.79 18.01 -25.05
CA LYS A 359 5.85 18.94 -25.48
C LYS A 359 5.44 20.40 -25.27
N ASP A 360 4.20 20.74 -25.60
CA ASP A 360 3.71 22.12 -25.55
C ASP A 360 3.60 22.62 -24.11
N THR A 361 3.03 21.80 -23.20
CA THR A 361 2.94 22.13 -21.77
C THR A 361 4.31 22.21 -21.13
N ILE A 362 5.20 21.26 -21.41
CA ILE A 362 6.58 21.28 -20.89
C ILE A 362 7.29 22.55 -21.34
N THR A 363 7.27 22.83 -22.65
CA THR A 363 7.94 24.02 -23.20
C THR A 363 7.39 25.28 -22.52
N SER A 364 6.07 25.38 -22.34
CA SER A 364 5.45 26.54 -21.70
C SER A 364 5.88 26.71 -20.24
N LEU A 365 5.95 25.62 -19.48
CA LEU A 365 6.41 25.61 -18.09
C LEU A 365 7.90 25.98 -17.99
N GLU A 366 8.76 25.38 -18.80
CA GLU A 366 10.21 25.66 -18.83
C GLU A 366 10.51 27.11 -19.24
N THR A 367 9.84 27.62 -20.28
CA THR A 367 10.10 28.99 -20.75
C THR A 367 9.52 30.08 -19.86
N THR A 368 8.34 29.83 -19.26
CA THR A 368 7.63 30.87 -18.49
C THR A 368 8.10 30.92 -17.04
N LEU A 369 8.45 29.77 -16.47
CA LEU A 369 8.80 29.64 -15.05
C LEU A 369 10.28 29.30 -14.83
N GLY A 370 11.07 29.15 -15.89
CA GLY A 370 12.50 28.85 -15.80
C GLY A 370 12.81 27.45 -15.26
N LEU A 371 11.87 26.51 -15.41
CA LEU A 371 12.02 25.13 -14.96
C LEU A 371 12.88 24.31 -15.93
N GLU A 372 13.50 23.24 -15.44
CA GLU A 372 14.31 22.32 -16.24
C GLU A 372 14.04 20.84 -15.86
N ASN A 373 14.15 19.93 -16.82
CA ASN A 373 14.04 18.47 -16.64
C ASN A 373 12.72 18.00 -16.00
N ILE A 374 11.64 18.75 -16.19
CA ILE A 374 10.36 18.53 -15.51
C ILE A 374 9.65 17.23 -15.90
N LYS A 375 9.93 16.68 -17.10
CA LYS A 375 9.25 15.50 -17.61
C LYS A 375 9.47 14.28 -16.72
N ASP A 376 10.73 14.00 -16.39
CA ASP A 376 11.12 12.81 -15.64
C ASP A 376 10.66 12.95 -14.19
N GLU A 377 10.76 14.15 -13.62
CA GLU A 377 10.25 14.48 -12.29
C GLU A 377 8.72 14.27 -12.18
N ILE A 378 7.93 14.68 -13.17
CA ILE A 378 6.46 14.42 -13.20
C ILE A 378 6.17 12.91 -13.22
N ILE A 379 6.96 12.12 -13.94
CA ILE A 379 6.80 10.66 -13.99
C ILE A 379 7.10 10.05 -12.61
N GLU A 380 8.13 10.54 -11.92
CA GLU A 380 8.47 10.10 -10.57
C GLU A 380 7.40 10.49 -9.53
N ILE A 381 6.92 11.74 -9.56
CA ILE A 381 5.82 12.21 -8.71
C ILE A 381 4.59 11.31 -8.89
N LYS A 382 4.26 10.94 -10.13
CA LYS A 382 3.14 10.02 -10.41
C LYS A 382 3.31 8.67 -9.71
N GLU A 383 4.51 8.08 -9.74
CA GLU A 383 4.73 6.80 -9.05
C GLU A 383 4.63 6.96 -7.53
N ILE A 384 5.13 8.07 -6.96
CA ILE A 384 4.97 8.38 -5.52
C ILE A 384 3.48 8.53 -5.16
N ILE A 385 2.70 9.28 -5.95
CA ILE A 385 1.25 9.44 -5.78
C ILE A 385 0.54 8.09 -5.79
N LYS A 386 0.88 7.21 -6.74
CA LYS A 386 0.29 5.86 -6.84
C LYS A 386 0.52 5.03 -5.58
N HIS A 387 1.69 5.17 -4.94
CA HIS A 387 1.96 4.54 -3.64
C HIS A 387 1.15 5.19 -2.51
N GLU A 388 1.03 6.51 -2.47
CA GLU A 388 0.33 7.22 -1.39
C GLU A 388 -1.19 7.05 -1.43
N ILE A 389 -1.81 6.99 -2.62
CA ILE A 389 -3.24 6.71 -2.79
C ILE A 389 -3.64 5.44 -2.04
N ALA A 390 -2.71 4.51 -1.85
CA ALA A 390 -2.98 3.29 -1.10
C ALA A 390 -3.20 3.52 0.41
N PHE A 391 -2.68 4.60 0.98
CA PHE A 391 -2.81 4.97 2.40
C PHE A 391 -3.80 6.08 2.63
N PHE A 392 -4.25 6.69 1.55
CA PHE A 392 -5.11 7.85 1.58
C PHE A 392 -6.56 7.41 1.70
N GLU A 393 -7.19 7.73 2.83
CA GLU A 393 -8.62 7.57 3.03
C GLU A 393 -9.26 8.96 2.97
N VAL A 394 -10.14 9.13 1.98
CA VAL A 394 -10.96 10.33 1.82
C VAL A 394 -12.36 9.96 2.27
N SER A 395 -12.85 10.64 3.28
CA SER A 395 -14.23 10.51 3.73
C SER A 395 -14.98 11.81 3.47
N LEU A 396 -16.20 11.70 2.93
CA LEU A 396 -17.17 12.78 3.04
C LEU A 396 -17.76 12.68 4.44
N LYS A 397 -17.46 13.65 5.30
CA LYS A 397 -18.17 13.75 6.58
C LYS A 397 -19.38 14.66 6.39
N ASP A 398 -20.55 14.14 6.72
CA ASP A 398 -21.75 14.93 6.95
C ASP A 398 -21.50 15.81 8.18
N GLY A 399 -21.18 17.09 7.96
CA GLY A 399 -21.17 18.08 9.03
C GLY A 399 -22.61 18.42 9.41
N THR A 400 -23.14 17.86 10.50
CA THR A 400 -24.37 18.34 11.11
C THR A 400 -24.04 19.43 12.13
N GLU A 401 -24.38 20.70 11.87
CA GLU A 401 -25.07 21.60 12.82
C GLU A 401 -25.36 23.02 12.29
N GLU A 402 -26.30 23.68 12.97
CA GLU A 402 -26.90 25.03 12.81
C GLU A 402 -26.55 25.82 11.53
N GLY A 403 -27.27 25.52 10.45
CA GLY A 403 -27.19 26.26 9.19
C GLY A 403 -27.38 25.41 7.93
N GLY A 404 -27.40 24.08 8.06
CA GLY A 404 -27.58 23.13 6.97
C GLY A 404 -26.47 22.08 6.93
N ARG A 405 -26.71 20.96 6.21
CA ARG A 405 -25.70 19.91 6.01
C ARG A 405 -24.62 20.43 5.06
N LYS A 406 -23.38 20.56 5.52
CA LYS A 406 -22.22 20.80 4.64
C LYS A 406 -21.40 19.52 4.55
N ASN A 407 -21.15 19.06 3.34
CA ASN A 407 -20.24 17.96 3.09
C ASN A 407 -18.82 18.51 3.06
N ILE A 408 -17.98 18.08 3.98
CA ILE A 408 -16.56 18.42 3.97
C ILE A 408 -15.77 17.18 3.64
N ILE A 409 -14.86 17.37 2.70
CA ILE A 409 -13.86 16.36 2.38
C ILE A 409 -12.92 16.33 3.58
N ASN A 410 -13.09 15.30 4.41
CA ASN A 410 -12.22 15.04 5.54
C ASN A 410 -11.28 13.89 5.18
N PHE A 411 -10.01 14.16 5.28
CA PHE A 411 -8.97 13.14 5.20
C PHE A 411 -8.78 12.56 6.60
N ASN A 412 -8.53 11.26 6.69
CA ASN A 412 -8.21 10.62 7.97
C ASN A 412 -7.10 11.43 8.70
N ASP A 413 -7.20 11.58 10.04
CA ASP A 413 -6.65 12.67 10.89
C ASP A 413 -5.17 13.06 10.65
N ASN A 414 -4.37 12.23 9.97
CA ASN A 414 -2.99 12.53 9.62
C ASN A 414 -2.82 13.65 8.56
N PHE A 415 -3.75 13.85 7.63
CA PHE A 415 -3.58 14.87 6.57
C PHE A 415 -3.86 16.28 7.08
N SER A 416 -4.91 16.44 7.91
CA SER A 416 -5.23 17.70 8.56
C SER A 416 -4.07 18.16 9.46
N GLN A 417 -3.47 17.22 10.19
CA GLN A 417 -2.25 17.45 10.98
C GLN A 417 -1.04 17.81 10.11
N SER A 418 -0.79 17.07 9.04
CA SER A 418 0.40 17.26 8.17
C SER A 418 0.41 18.58 7.39
N ILE A 419 -0.74 19.24 7.22
CA ILE A 419 -0.88 20.49 6.47
C ILE A 419 -1.32 21.65 7.38
N GLY A 420 -1.25 21.50 8.71
CA GLY A 420 -1.48 22.63 9.65
C GLY A 420 -2.93 23.02 9.91
N TYR A 421 -3.89 22.15 9.62
CA TYR A 421 -5.29 22.36 9.97
C TYR A 421 -5.62 21.99 11.43
N GLU A 422 -4.67 21.41 12.16
CA GLU A 422 -4.86 20.81 13.49
C GLU A 422 -5.40 21.77 14.55
N HIS A 423 -5.07 23.07 14.44
CA HIS A 423 -5.44 24.07 15.44
C HIS A 423 -6.56 25.02 15.00
N ILE A 424 -6.99 24.93 13.74
CA ILE A 424 -8.18 25.66 13.31
C ILE A 424 -9.36 24.90 13.87
N SER A 425 -9.93 25.40 14.97
CA SER A 425 -11.09 24.76 15.56
C SER A 425 -12.15 24.54 14.47
N TYR A 426 -12.53 23.27 14.34
CA TYR A 426 -13.36 22.72 13.27
C TYR A 426 -14.52 23.66 12.88
N TRP A 427 -15.17 24.24 13.89
CA TRP A 427 -16.25 25.23 13.79
C TRP A 427 -15.94 26.47 12.95
N TRP A 428 -14.74 27.04 13.03
CA TRP A 428 -14.40 28.30 12.34
C TRP A 428 -14.14 28.06 10.86
N LEU A 429 -13.38 27.00 10.53
CA LEU A 429 -13.13 26.58 9.15
C LEU A 429 -14.46 26.33 8.41
N HIS A 430 -15.45 25.73 9.06
CA HIS A 430 -16.77 25.44 8.47
C HIS A 430 -17.57 26.70 8.11
N SER A 431 -17.34 27.81 8.83
CA SER A 431 -18.04 29.06 8.56
C SER A 431 -17.49 29.80 7.33
N TRP A 432 -16.23 29.58 6.96
CA TRP A 432 -15.56 30.24 5.83
C TRP A 432 -15.40 29.36 4.59
N ILE A 433 -15.70 28.05 4.70
CA ILE A 433 -15.68 27.12 3.56
C ILE A 433 -17.09 26.96 2.93
N VAL A 434 -17.14 26.96 1.61
CA VAL A 434 -18.34 26.59 0.83
C VAL A 434 -18.54 25.07 0.82
N ASN A 435 -19.78 24.60 0.68
CA ASN A 435 -20.01 23.18 0.47
C ASN A 435 -19.50 22.78 -0.92
N LEU A 436 -18.30 22.21 -0.99
CA LEU A 436 -17.66 21.90 -2.27
C LEU A 436 -18.54 21.02 -3.15
N LEU A 437 -19.35 20.12 -2.61
CA LEU A 437 -20.23 19.27 -3.41
C LEU A 437 -21.25 20.07 -4.23
N ASP A 438 -21.75 21.18 -3.69
CA ASP A 438 -22.80 21.98 -4.35
C ASP A 438 -22.24 22.74 -5.56
N TYR A 439 -20.97 23.14 -5.50
CA TYR A 439 -20.31 23.96 -6.52
C TYR A 439 -19.40 23.17 -7.46
N GLN A 440 -19.21 21.89 -7.19
CA GLN A 440 -18.29 21.04 -7.95
C GLN A 440 -18.73 20.82 -9.40
N GLU A 441 -20.04 20.77 -9.68
CA GLU A 441 -20.54 20.71 -11.06
C GLU A 441 -20.30 22.03 -11.82
N GLU A 442 -20.40 23.17 -11.12
CA GLU A 442 -20.18 24.52 -11.68
C GLU A 442 -18.69 24.80 -11.94
N LEU A 443 -17.83 24.37 -11.02
CA LEU A 443 -16.37 24.47 -11.11
C LEU A 443 -15.77 23.55 -12.20
N SER A 444 -16.58 22.71 -12.85
CA SER A 444 -16.12 21.78 -13.89
C SER A 444 -14.91 20.95 -13.45
N ILE A 445 -14.97 20.34 -12.25
CA ILE A 445 -13.81 19.73 -11.57
C ILE A 445 -12.88 19.00 -12.54
N ARG A 446 -11.62 19.38 -12.53
CA ARG A 446 -10.59 18.73 -13.34
C ARG A 446 -9.87 17.70 -12.47
N ASP A 447 -10.54 16.57 -12.23
CA ASP A 447 -10.18 15.52 -11.24
C ASP A 447 -8.69 15.13 -11.26
N GLY A 448 -8.11 14.93 -12.45
CA GLY A 448 -6.70 14.59 -12.59
C GLY A 448 -5.74 15.70 -12.16
N ASN A 449 -6.05 16.97 -12.49
CA ASN A 449 -5.28 18.13 -12.04
C ASN A 449 -5.38 18.26 -10.54
N GLN A 450 -6.62 18.25 -10.03
CA GLN A 450 -6.91 18.43 -8.63
C GLN A 450 -6.19 17.40 -7.76
N MET A 451 -6.24 16.13 -8.14
CA MET A 451 -5.58 15.07 -7.40
C MET A 451 -4.05 15.21 -7.45
N PHE A 452 -3.48 15.55 -8.60
CA PHE A 452 -2.03 15.76 -8.70
C PHE A 452 -1.57 16.89 -7.76
N MET A 453 -2.25 18.04 -7.81
CA MET A 453 -1.92 19.18 -6.96
C MET A 453 -2.11 18.86 -5.49
N MET A 454 -3.22 18.19 -5.12
CA MET A 454 -3.51 17.81 -3.75
C MET A 454 -2.44 16.90 -3.14
N PHE A 455 -1.97 15.89 -3.88
CA PHE A 455 -0.88 15.06 -3.38
C PHE A 455 0.47 15.80 -3.36
N LEU A 456 0.76 16.62 -4.37
CA LEU A 456 2.01 17.37 -4.42
C LEU A 456 2.12 18.35 -3.25
N THR A 457 1.08 19.15 -2.99
CA THR A 457 1.06 20.08 -1.86
C THR A 457 1.05 19.34 -0.51
N TYR A 458 0.37 18.19 -0.42
CA TYR A 458 0.44 17.33 0.77
C TYR A 458 1.86 16.86 1.07
N PHE A 459 2.56 16.33 0.08
CA PHE A 459 3.92 15.85 0.29
C PHE A 459 4.86 16.97 0.73
N ILE A 460 4.74 18.15 0.11
CA ILE A 460 5.53 19.34 0.43
C ILE A 460 5.22 19.83 1.85
N GLY A 461 3.95 20.01 2.20
CA GLY A 461 3.55 20.45 3.54
C GLY A 461 4.00 19.48 4.64
N LYS A 462 3.85 18.18 4.39
CA LYS A 462 4.32 17.13 5.30
C LYS A 462 5.84 17.13 5.44
N ALA A 463 6.59 17.28 4.35
CA ALA A 463 8.04 17.40 4.39
C ALA A 463 8.49 18.66 5.15
N ALA A 464 7.80 19.78 4.96
CA ALA A 464 8.11 21.05 5.63
C ALA A 464 7.92 21.00 7.16
N LYS A 465 7.09 20.08 7.66
CA LYS A 465 6.77 19.93 9.10
C LYS A 465 7.41 18.73 9.77
N LEU A 466 8.10 17.89 9.02
CA LEU A 466 8.67 16.65 9.51
C LEU A 466 9.83 16.94 10.46
N ASN A 467 9.53 17.02 11.75
CA ASN A 467 10.49 17.32 12.79
C ASN A 467 10.92 16.04 13.52
N PRO A 468 12.23 15.71 13.51
CA PRO A 468 12.74 14.51 14.18
C PRO A 468 12.55 14.52 15.71
N ASP A 469 12.33 15.68 16.34
CA ASP A 469 12.30 15.84 17.81
C ASP A 469 10.91 16.18 18.38
N ARG A 470 9.84 16.25 17.56
CA ARG A 470 8.51 16.76 17.99
C ARG A 470 7.61 15.71 18.62
N GLU A 471 7.75 14.45 18.25
CA GLU A 471 7.11 13.38 19.00
C GLU A 471 7.96 13.12 20.24
N ASN A 472 7.36 12.99 21.43
CA ASN A 472 8.02 12.56 22.69
C ASN A 472 8.52 11.11 22.59
N VAL A 473 9.25 10.79 21.53
CA VAL A 473 9.90 9.52 21.29
C VAL A 473 11.16 9.59 22.10
N ASP A 474 11.15 8.92 23.24
CA ASP A 474 12.39 8.44 23.80
C ASP A 474 13.12 7.68 22.68
N TYR A 475 14.13 8.29 22.06
CA TYR A 475 14.82 7.76 20.87
C TYR A 475 15.36 6.34 21.09
N SER A 476 15.57 5.97 22.36
CA SER A 476 15.90 4.62 22.81
C SER A 476 14.82 3.57 22.50
N ASN A 477 13.57 3.99 22.28
CA ASN A 477 12.40 3.18 21.94
C ASN A 477 11.97 3.26 20.46
N SER A 478 12.69 3.96 19.58
CA SER A 478 12.33 3.98 18.14
C SER A 478 12.55 2.61 17.46
N VAL A 479 11.65 2.18 16.57
CA VAL A 479 11.78 0.89 15.85
C VAL A 479 13.10 0.81 15.11
N TYR A 480 13.53 1.89 14.45
CA TYR A 480 14.83 1.96 13.80
C TYR A 480 15.99 1.54 14.73
N GLN A 481 16.08 2.10 15.94
CA GLN A 481 17.15 1.78 16.88
C GLN A 481 17.06 0.33 17.38
N ILE A 482 15.86 -0.19 17.61
CA ILE A 482 15.66 -1.59 17.98
C ILE A 482 16.15 -2.52 16.86
N ILE A 483 15.83 -2.19 15.60
CA ILE A 483 16.28 -2.95 14.42
C ILE A 483 17.80 -2.94 14.28
N GLN A 484 18.44 -1.77 14.48
CA GLN A 484 19.88 -1.63 14.28
C GLN A 484 20.68 -2.25 15.44
N ASN A 485 20.28 -2.02 16.69
CA ASN A 485 21.06 -2.40 17.86
C ASN A 485 20.87 -3.87 18.24
N ASP A 486 19.65 -4.42 18.10
CA ASP A 486 19.38 -5.83 18.38
C ASP A 486 18.44 -6.45 17.33
N PRO A 487 18.93 -6.66 16.10
CA PRO A 487 18.16 -7.33 15.06
C PRO A 487 17.80 -8.77 15.47
N PHE A 488 18.50 -9.38 16.44
CA PHE A 488 18.19 -10.73 16.89
C PHE A 488 16.98 -10.78 17.81
N SER A 489 16.76 -9.78 18.67
CA SER A 489 15.57 -9.72 19.52
C SER A 489 14.30 -9.46 18.72
N LEU A 490 14.32 -8.56 17.74
CA LEU A 490 13.19 -8.42 16.81
C LEU A 490 13.03 -9.66 15.93
N ARG A 491 14.12 -10.29 15.48
CA ARG A 491 14.03 -11.59 14.79
C ARG A 491 13.36 -12.65 15.63
N LYS A 492 13.43 -12.66 16.97
CA LYS A 492 12.69 -13.64 17.79
C LYS A 492 11.17 -13.50 17.63
N VAL A 493 10.67 -12.28 17.40
CA VAL A 493 9.25 -12.01 17.09
C VAL A 493 8.83 -12.65 15.76
N TYR A 494 9.77 -12.74 14.81
CA TYR A 494 9.53 -13.33 13.48
C TYR A 494 10.05 -14.78 13.34
N LEU A 495 10.96 -15.24 14.19
CA LEU A 495 11.52 -16.60 14.25
C LEU A 495 10.54 -17.49 14.98
N VAL A 496 9.35 -17.56 14.42
CA VAL A 496 8.30 -18.42 14.92
C VAL A 496 8.49 -19.77 14.26
N ASN A 497 8.33 -20.84 15.05
CA ASN A 497 8.31 -22.25 14.67
C ASN A 497 7.88 -22.46 13.20
N PRO A 498 8.46 -23.43 12.45
CA PRO A 498 8.03 -23.80 11.10
C PRO A 498 6.54 -23.57 10.82
N PHE A 499 5.64 -23.99 11.72
CA PHE A 499 4.18 -23.82 11.57
C PHE A 499 3.65 -22.39 11.49
N MET A 500 4.38 -21.34 11.88
CA MET A 500 3.94 -19.94 11.86
C MET A 500 4.72 -19.09 10.84
N SER A 501 5.82 -19.62 10.28
CA SER A 501 6.68 -18.89 9.34
C SER A 501 6.23 -18.91 7.88
N LEU A 502 5.28 -19.78 7.53
CA LEU A 502 4.74 -19.95 6.16
C LEU A 502 4.21 -18.64 5.57
N VAL A 503 3.58 -17.84 6.43
CA VAL A 503 2.98 -16.54 6.11
C VAL A 503 4.03 -15.48 5.78
N PHE A 504 5.13 -15.46 6.54
CA PHE A 504 6.23 -14.56 6.24
C PHE A 504 6.97 -14.99 4.96
N MET A 505 7.06 -16.29 4.69
CA MET A 505 7.58 -16.80 3.41
C MET A 505 6.68 -16.38 2.24
N SER A 506 5.35 -16.44 2.38
CA SER A 506 4.41 -16.16 1.29
C SER A 506 4.29 -14.68 0.94
N LEU A 507 4.68 -13.75 1.81
CA LEU A 507 4.66 -12.32 1.49
C LEU A 507 6.03 -11.78 1.08
N TYR A 508 7.11 -12.38 1.59
CA TYR A 508 8.46 -11.82 1.49
C TYR A 508 9.46 -12.78 0.85
N THR A 509 9.00 -13.67 -0.04
CA THR A 509 9.88 -14.45 -0.90
C THR A 509 10.89 -13.54 -1.60
N VAL A 510 10.39 -12.49 -2.26
CA VAL A 510 11.22 -11.44 -2.85
C VAL A 510 11.18 -10.26 -1.89
N ARG A 511 12.35 -9.92 -1.35
CA ARG A 511 12.48 -8.70 -0.52
C ARG A 511 12.60 -7.51 -1.46
N SER A 512 11.81 -6.47 -1.20
CA SER A 512 11.96 -5.19 -1.88
C SER A 512 12.99 -4.34 -1.16
N ASN A 513 13.67 -3.46 -1.90
CA ASN A 513 14.41 -2.34 -1.30
C ASN A 513 13.47 -1.17 -0.94
N ASP A 514 12.22 -1.22 -1.40
CA ASP A 514 11.22 -0.21 -1.07
C ASP A 514 10.62 -0.48 0.32
N VAL A 515 10.97 0.37 1.29
CA VAL A 515 10.47 0.36 2.67
C VAL A 515 8.94 0.43 2.71
N GLY A 516 8.34 1.28 1.87
CA GLY A 516 6.90 1.43 1.75
C GLY A 516 6.25 0.12 1.32
N LEU A 517 6.75 -0.49 0.25
CA LEU A 517 6.27 -1.80 -0.20
C LEU A 517 6.35 -2.86 0.91
N ASN A 518 7.50 -2.97 1.58
CA ASN A 518 7.74 -3.96 2.62
C ASN A 518 6.76 -3.81 3.80
N ASN A 519 6.59 -2.61 4.32
CA ASN A 519 5.69 -2.37 5.46
C ASN A 519 4.21 -2.49 5.09
N VAL A 520 3.86 -2.28 3.82
CA VAL A 520 2.47 -2.38 3.37
C VAL A 520 2.04 -3.81 3.18
N LEU A 521 2.95 -4.65 2.67
CA LEU A 521 2.79 -6.09 2.76
C LEU A 521 2.65 -6.53 4.22
N MET A 522 3.23 -5.81 5.19
CA MET A 522 3.17 -6.19 6.61
C MET A 522 1.86 -5.77 7.27
N LYS A 523 1.34 -4.59 6.93
CA LYS A 523 0.00 -4.15 7.32
C LYS A 523 -1.08 -5.16 6.92
N ASN A 524 -0.83 -5.96 5.88
CA ASN A 524 -1.72 -7.05 5.47
C ASN A 524 -1.78 -8.23 6.46
N LEU A 525 -0.86 -8.30 7.41
CA LEU A 525 -0.85 -9.26 8.51
C LEU A 525 -1.24 -8.61 9.82
N ASN A 526 -0.59 -7.50 10.13
CA ASN A 526 -0.82 -6.74 11.34
C ASN A 526 -0.39 -5.29 11.09
N SER A 527 -1.28 -4.35 11.38
CA SER A 527 -1.03 -2.91 11.17
C SER A 527 0.12 -2.33 12.00
N TRP A 528 0.49 -3.01 13.08
CA TRP A 528 1.49 -2.55 14.05
C TRP A 528 2.89 -3.14 13.83
N LEU A 529 3.03 -4.12 12.93
CA LEU A 529 4.32 -4.73 12.63
C LEU A 529 5.09 -3.92 11.59
N ILE A 530 6.38 -3.73 11.85
CA ILE A 530 7.29 -2.97 10.99
C ILE A 530 8.47 -3.86 10.63
N LEU A 531 8.69 -4.04 9.32
CA LEU A 531 9.80 -4.85 8.82
C LEU A 531 11.08 -4.07 8.64
N GLN A 532 10.92 -2.78 8.38
CA GLN A 532 11.96 -1.86 8.04
C GLN A 532 11.45 -0.48 8.44
N ASP A 533 12.30 0.35 9.00
CA ASP A 533 11.94 1.70 9.38
C ASP A 533 12.98 2.68 8.84
N ILE A 534 12.75 3.97 9.04
CA ILE A 534 13.70 5.01 8.69
C ILE A 534 14.11 5.81 9.92
N LYS A 535 15.33 6.34 9.90
CA LYS A 535 15.79 7.36 10.84
C LYS A 535 15.87 8.67 10.10
N LEU A 536 15.23 9.69 10.65
CA LEU A 536 15.30 11.03 10.10
C LEU A 536 16.64 11.70 10.44
N ILE A 537 17.26 12.35 9.47
CA ILE A 537 18.46 13.16 9.66
C ILE A 537 18.04 14.63 9.79
N GLN A 538 18.25 15.19 10.97
CA GLN A 538 17.92 16.58 11.26
C GLN A 538 18.75 17.56 10.42
N ASN A 539 18.10 18.64 10.00
CA ASN A 539 18.75 19.78 9.39
C ASN A 539 19.52 20.58 10.46
N PRO A 540 20.86 20.69 10.39
CA PRO A 540 21.63 21.43 11.38
C PRO A 540 21.37 22.95 11.35
N LYS A 541 20.83 23.46 10.23
CA LYS A 541 20.47 24.88 10.09
C LYS A 541 19.06 25.17 10.57
N TRP A 542 18.25 24.14 10.81
CA TRP A 542 16.90 24.33 11.31
C TRP A 542 16.96 24.80 12.75
N ILE A 543 16.56 26.04 12.97
CA ILE A 543 16.35 26.57 14.30
C ILE A 543 14.94 26.16 14.67
N ASN A 544 14.77 25.49 15.82
CA ASN A 544 13.47 25.24 16.44
C ASN A 544 12.88 26.58 16.92
N GLN A 545 12.60 27.45 15.94
CA GLN A 545 11.70 28.56 16.13
C GLN A 545 10.38 27.89 16.46
N GLN A 546 9.70 28.40 17.49
CA GLN A 546 8.26 28.29 17.56
C GLN A 546 7.71 29.01 16.31
N ARG A 547 7.90 28.42 15.11
CA ARG A 547 7.07 28.70 13.97
C ARG A 547 5.71 28.29 14.47
N GLU A 548 4.97 29.31 14.87
CA GLU A 548 3.60 29.19 15.29
C GLU A 548 2.93 28.24 14.33
N LEU A 549 2.04 27.42 14.87
CA LEU A 549 1.47 26.21 14.28
C LEU A 549 0.65 26.46 12.97
N ILE A 550 0.79 27.66 12.40
CA ILE A 550 0.00 28.34 11.39
C ILE A 550 0.65 28.25 9.99
N GLU A 551 1.98 28.06 9.86
CA GLU A 551 2.62 27.99 8.54
C GLU A 551 2.72 26.54 8.00
N PRO A 552 1.97 26.17 6.94
CA PRO A 552 2.00 24.83 6.36
C PRO A 552 3.24 24.51 5.55
N TYR A 553 3.93 25.53 5.04
CA TYR A 553 5.03 25.39 4.10
C TYR A 553 6.27 26.14 4.56
N SER A 554 7.42 25.72 4.05
CA SER A 554 8.72 26.34 4.35
C SER A 554 9.65 26.13 3.17
N PRO A 555 10.59 27.06 2.91
CA PRO A 555 11.62 26.84 1.89
C PRO A 555 12.41 25.56 2.17
N LEU A 556 12.92 24.92 1.12
CA LEU A 556 13.61 23.63 1.23
C LEU A 556 14.83 23.68 2.15
N GLU A 557 15.50 24.83 2.26
CA GLU A 557 16.67 25.03 3.11
C GLU A 557 16.33 25.05 4.61
N ASP A 558 15.07 25.38 4.92
CA ASP A 558 14.56 25.60 6.27
C ASP A 558 13.78 24.41 6.82
N VAL A 559 13.59 23.35 6.04
CA VAL A 559 12.81 22.19 6.51
C VAL A 559 13.57 21.44 7.63
N PRO A 560 12.88 20.84 8.63
CA PRO A 560 13.55 20.30 9.82
C PRO A 560 14.36 19.03 9.57
N THR A 561 13.99 18.23 8.56
CA THR A 561 14.67 16.98 8.19
C THR A 561 15.34 17.17 6.84
N ILE A 562 16.62 16.83 6.70
CA ILE A 562 17.32 16.89 5.41
C ILE A 562 17.33 15.55 4.67
N ASP A 563 17.35 14.44 5.37
CA ASP A 563 17.56 13.15 4.74
C ASP A 563 17.05 12.04 5.67
N TYR A 564 17.14 10.79 5.22
CA TYR A 564 16.77 9.64 6.02
C TYR A 564 17.71 8.45 5.78
N GLU A 565 17.89 7.64 6.82
CA GLU A 565 18.61 6.37 6.75
C GLU A 565 17.62 5.23 6.88
N GLU A 566 17.67 4.26 5.98
CA GLU A 566 16.85 3.07 6.07
C GLU A 566 17.44 2.04 7.05
N SER A 567 16.58 1.39 7.82
CA SER A 567 16.98 0.25 8.63
C SER A 567 17.22 -0.97 7.75
N ASN A 568 17.88 -1.98 8.31
CA ASN A 568 17.89 -3.31 7.70
C ASN A 568 16.48 -3.93 7.71
N VAL A 569 16.16 -4.74 6.69
CA VAL A 569 14.95 -5.58 6.73
C VAL A 569 15.12 -6.67 7.80
N VAL A 570 14.27 -6.66 8.82
CA VAL A 570 14.34 -7.59 9.97
C VAL A 570 14.11 -9.04 9.53
N LEU A 571 13.18 -9.23 8.60
CA LEU A 571 12.75 -10.55 8.15
C LEU A 571 13.74 -11.18 7.17
N ARG A 572 14.16 -12.41 7.47
CA ARG A 572 15.04 -13.21 6.59
C ARG A 572 14.28 -14.42 6.04
N SER A 573 13.43 -14.19 5.05
CA SER A 573 12.61 -15.24 4.42
C SER A 573 13.40 -16.49 4.02
N GLY A 574 14.61 -16.30 3.49
CA GLY A 574 15.51 -17.41 3.11
C GLY A 574 15.86 -18.38 4.26
N VAL A 575 15.90 -17.94 5.51
CA VAL A 575 16.15 -18.81 6.66
C VAL A 575 14.98 -19.78 6.89
N TYR A 576 13.74 -19.32 6.67
CA TYR A 576 12.56 -20.20 6.78
C TYR A 576 12.52 -21.22 5.64
N TYR A 577 12.82 -20.79 4.40
CA TYR A 577 12.97 -21.71 3.26
C TYR A 577 13.98 -22.82 3.57
N ILE A 578 15.19 -22.45 4.04
CA ILE A 578 16.23 -23.42 4.40
C ILE A 578 15.75 -24.34 5.52
N SER A 579 15.08 -23.81 6.54
CA SER A 579 14.56 -24.60 7.67
C SER A 579 13.53 -25.64 7.21
N TYR A 580 12.56 -25.24 6.38
CA TYR A 580 11.56 -26.15 5.81
C TYR A 580 12.19 -27.27 4.99
N LEU A 581 13.15 -26.92 4.13
CA LEU A 581 13.89 -27.88 3.31
C LEU A 581 14.69 -28.84 4.19
N PHE A 582 15.42 -28.31 5.17
CA PHE A 582 16.25 -29.11 6.07
C PHE A 582 15.43 -30.11 6.89
N PHE A 583 14.37 -29.66 7.57
CA PHE A 583 13.51 -30.55 8.35
C PHE A 583 12.75 -31.52 7.46
N GLY A 584 12.23 -31.06 6.32
CA GLY A 584 11.54 -31.90 5.34
C GLY A 584 12.40 -33.04 4.83
N LEU A 585 13.60 -32.73 4.33
CA LEU A 585 14.55 -33.73 3.83
C LEU A 585 15.02 -34.67 4.95
N THR A 586 15.21 -34.16 6.17
CA THR A 586 15.59 -34.99 7.31
C THR A 586 14.50 -36.01 7.66
N PHE A 587 13.24 -35.58 7.78
CA PHE A 587 12.12 -36.50 8.03
C PHE A 587 11.93 -37.49 6.89
N LEU A 588 12.10 -37.04 5.65
CA LEU A 588 12.04 -37.88 4.45
C LEU A 588 13.09 -39.00 4.51
N LEU A 589 14.34 -38.66 4.84
CA LEU A 589 15.45 -39.61 4.95
C LEU A 589 15.22 -40.61 6.10
N ILE A 590 14.84 -40.14 7.28
CA ILE A 590 14.55 -41.00 8.44
C ILE A 590 13.40 -41.97 8.10
N GLY A 591 12.30 -41.44 7.56
CA GLY A 591 11.16 -42.24 7.14
C GLY A 591 11.52 -43.28 6.09
N HIS A 592 12.37 -42.91 5.12
CA HIS A 592 12.87 -43.82 4.09
C HIS A 592 13.66 -44.99 4.68
N PHE A 593 14.59 -44.74 5.62
CA PHE A 593 15.36 -45.81 6.27
C PHE A 593 14.49 -46.74 7.11
N ILE A 594 13.48 -46.21 7.82
CA ILE A 594 12.51 -47.02 8.57
C ILE A 594 11.71 -47.89 7.60
N TYR A 595 11.21 -47.28 6.51
CA TYR A 595 10.38 -47.95 5.51
C TYR A 595 11.12 -49.12 4.86
N ILE A 596 12.32 -48.90 4.30
CA ILE A 596 13.07 -49.96 3.61
C ILE A 596 13.30 -51.17 4.52
N ARG A 597 13.64 -50.95 5.80
CA ARG A 597 13.87 -52.04 6.74
C ARG A 597 12.63 -52.93 6.93
N LYS A 598 11.43 -52.36 6.84
CA LYS A 598 10.17 -53.09 6.99
C LYS A 598 9.69 -53.80 5.74
N VAL A 599 10.04 -53.27 4.56
CA VAL A 599 9.59 -53.82 3.27
C VAL A 599 10.66 -54.66 2.57
N LYS A 600 11.82 -54.84 3.23
CA LYS A 600 12.88 -55.71 2.75
C LYS A 600 12.31 -57.13 2.56
N PRO A 601 12.44 -57.72 1.37
CA PRO A 601 11.92 -59.05 1.08
C PRO A 601 12.59 -60.15 1.89
#